data_AF-A0A8J7KS99-F1
#
_entry.id   AF-A0A8J7KS99-F1
#
_cell.length_a   1.000
_cell.length_b   1.000
_cell.length_c   1.000
_cell.angle_alpha   90.00
_cell.angle_beta   90.00
_cell.angle_gamma   90.00
#
_symmetry.space_group_name_H-M   'P 1'
#
loop_
_entity.id
_entity.type
_entity.pdbx_description
1 polymer ?
#
loop_
_entity_poly.entity_id
_entity_poly.type
_entity_poly.pdbx_seq_one_letter_code
_entity_poly.pdbx_strand_id
1 'polypeptide(L)' 'MRMSNITTGVSYGASGVSGGYWMLQLLDTVSPTQWAAIGVPGSLLFGLLTFLTNLYFKVKEDRRKEARGE' A
#
# COMPACT_ATOMS: atom_id res chain seq x y z
N MET A 1 10.99 -40.90 15.46
CA MET A 1 10.90 -39.83 14.44
C MET A 1 10.08 -38.68 15.01
N ARG A 2 10.54 -37.45 14.83
CA ARG A 2 10.09 -36.24 15.55
C ARG A 2 8.67 -35.82 15.13
N MET A 3 7.71 -35.91 16.06
CA MET A 3 6.36 -35.32 15.94
C MET A 3 6.44 -33.83 15.60
N SER A 4 7.45 -33.12 16.12
CA SER A 4 7.68 -31.69 15.85
C SER A 4 7.90 -31.36 14.38
N ASN A 5 8.42 -32.27 13.55
CA ASN A 5 8.65 -32.00 12.12
C ASN A 5 7.39 -32.20 11.27
N ILE A 6 6.53 -33.16 11.65
CA ILE A 6 5.23 -33.38 10.98
C ILE A 6 4.25 -32.27 11.38
N THR A 7 4.18 -31.93 12.66
CA THR A 7 3.35 -30.81 13.14
C THR A 7 3.81 -29.49 12.54
N THR A 8 5.12 -29.23 12.39
CA THR A 8 5.61 -28.01 11.73
C THR A 8 5.24 -27.97 10.24
N GLY A 9 5.39 -29.08 9.51
CA GLY A 9 4.98 -29.16 8.10
C GLY A 9 3.47 -28.98 7.89
N VAL A 10 2.65 -29.55 8.76
CA VAL A 10 1.19 -29.35 8.79
C VAL A 10 0.85 -27.92 9.19
N SER A 11 1.58 -27.28 10.12
CA SER A 11 1.38 -25.88 10.50
C SER A 11 1.72 -24.92 9.36
N TYR A 12 2.79 -25.15 8.60
CA TYR A 12 3.11 -24.35 7.41
C TYR A 12 2.08 -24.58 6.28
N GLY A 13 1.65 -25.82 6.07
CA GLY A 13 0.56 -26.13 5.14
C GLY A 13 -0.77 -25.48 5.54
N ALA A 14 -1.15 -25.59 6.81
CA ALA A 14 -2.38 -25.00 7.35
C ALA A 14 -2.31 -23.47 7.39
N SER A 15 -1.15 -22.87 7.66
CA SER A 15 -0.96 -21.41 7.63
C SER A 15 -0.95 -20.87 6.21
N GLY A 16 -0.35 -21.60 5.25
CA GLY A 16 -0.40 -21.26 3.83
C GLY A 16 -1.81 -21.38 3.26
N VAL A 17 -2.54 -22.43 3.62
CA VAL A 17 -3.94 -22.64 3.24
C VAL A 17 -4.86 -21.63 3.93
N SER A 18 -4.65 -21.32 5.22
CA SER A 18 -5.44 -20.31 5.95
C SER A 18 -5.16 -18.90 5.48
N GLY A 19 -3.91 -18.56 5.18
CA GLY A 19 -3.54 -17.27 4.60
C GLY A 19 -4.08 -17.11 3.18
N GLY A 20 -4.01 -18.17 2.37
CA GLY A 20 -4.61 -18.19 1.04
C GLY A 20 -6.14 -18.09 1.07
N TYR A 21 -6.78 -18.81 1.99
CA TYR A 21 -8.22 -18.74 2.21
C TYR A 21 -8.66 -17.35 2.66
N TRP A 22 -7.93 -16.72 3.61
CA TRP A 22 -8.22 -15.36 4.04
C TRP A 22 -8.02 -14.34 2.91
N MET A 23 -6.99 -14.50 2.07
CA MET A 23 -6.75 -13.65 0.91
C MET A 23 -7.85 -13.79 -0.15
N LEU A 24 -8.24 -15.02 -0.48
CA LEU A 24 -9.35 -15.28 -1.41
C LEU A 24 -10.67 -14.76 -0.83
N GLN A 25 -10.90 -14.94 0.47
CA GLN A 25 -12.09 -14.45 1.13
C GLN A 25 -12.14 -12.92 1.18
N LEU A 26 -11.01 -12.24 1.37
CA LEU A 26 -10.92 -10.79 1.21
C LEU A 26 -11.27 -10.40 -0.22
N LEU A 27 -10.63 -11.00 -1.22
CA LEU A 27 -10.89 -10.72 -2.64
C LEU A 27 -12.36 -10.93 -3.06
N ASP A 28 -13.01 -11.95 -2.51
CA ASP A 28 -14.42 -12.27 -2.79
C ASP A 28 -15.40 -11.37 -2.01
N THR A 29 -15.05 -11.02 -0.77
CA THR A 29 -15.90 -10.21 0.12
C THR A 29 -15.94 -8.73 -0.27
N VAL A 30 -14.81 -8.15 -0.70
CA VAL A 30 -14.78 -6.75 -1.15
C VAL A 30 -15.04 -6.69 -2.66
N SER A 31 -16.21 -6.20 -3.04
CA SER A 31 -16.56 -6.03 -4.45
C SER A 31 -15.57 -5.08 -5.16
N PRO A 32 -15.41 -5.18 -6.50
CA PRO A 32 -14.51 -4.29 -7.25
C PRO A 32 -14.74 -2.79 -6.96
N THR A 33 -15.99 -2.42 -6.69
CA THR A 33 -16.38 -1.06 -6.34
C THR A 33 -15.91 -0.64 -4.95
N GLN A 34 -15.83 -1.54 -3.98
CA GLN A 34 -15.29 -1.23 -2.64
C GLN A 34 -13.77 -1.09 -2.65
N TRP A 35 -13.06 -1.92 -3.43
CA TRP A 35 -11.63 -1.72 -3.68
C TRP A 35 -11.35 -0.37 -4.33
N ALA A 36 -12.14 0.00 -5.33
CA ALA A 36 -12.07 1.32 -5.95
C ALA A 36 -12.37 2.44 -4.93
N ALA A 37 -13.36 2.25 -4.05
CA ALA A 37 -13.71 3.24 -3.02
C ALA A 37 -12.58 3.47 -1.99
N ILE A 38 -11.64 2.54 -1.81
CA ILE A 38 -10.45 2.73 -0.97
C ILE A 38 -9.28 3.30 -1.79
N GLY A 39 -9.05 2.72 -2.97
CA GLY A 39 -7.92 3.11 -3.84
C GLY A 39 -8.06 4.50 -4.46
N VAL A 40 -9.28 4.93 -4.78
CA VAL A 40 -9.54 6.24 -5.40
C VAL A 40 -9.23 7.39 -4.44
N PRO A 41 -9.81 7.49 -3.22
CA PRO A 41 -9.45 8.56 -2.31
C PRO A 41 -7.98 8.48 -1.87
N GLY A 42 -7.43 7.26 -1.71
CA GLY A 42 -6.02 7.06 -1.41
C GLY A 42 -5.11 7.64 -2.49
N SER A 43 -5.32 7.27 -3.75
CA SER A 43 -4.51 7.78 -4.87
C SER A 43 -4.75 9.26 -5.16
N LEU A 44 -5.96 9.77 -4.96
CA LEU A 44 -6.28 11.19 -5.10
C LEU A 44 -5.54 12.03 -4.06
N LEU A 45 -5.56 11.60 -2.79
CA LEU A 45 -4.79 12.23 -1.72
C LEU A 45 -3.29 12.12 -1.96
N PHE A 46 -2.81 10.96 -2.41
CA PHE A 46 -1.39 10.76 -2.70
C PHE A 46 -0.92 11.61 -3.89
N GLY A 47 -1.75 11.74 -4.93
CA GLY A 47 -1.51 12.62 -6.07
C GLY A 47 -1.49 14.10 -5.66
N LEU A 48 -2.42 14.52 -4.81
CA LEU A 48 -2.44 15.86 -4.23
C LEU A 48 -1.19 16.14 -3.39
N LEU A 49 -0.78 15.19 -2.55
CA LEU A 49 0.44 15.29 -1.75
C LEU A 49 1.69 15.36 -2.63
N THR A 50 1.74 14.57 -3.70
CA THR A 50 2.84 14.59 -4.67
C THR A 50 2.91 15.95 -5.36
N PHE A 51 1.76 16.49 -5.77
CA PHE A 51 1.66 17.82 -6.36
C PHE A 51 2.08 18.92 -5.37
N LEU A 52 1.60 18.88 -4.13
CA LEU A 52 1.97 19.83 -3.08
C LEU A 52 3.45 19.76 -2.74
N THR A 53 4.03 18.56 -2.73
CA THR A 53 5.48 18.37 -2.51
C THR A 53 6.26 19.02 -3.65
N ASN A 54 5.86 18.80 -4.89
CA ASN A 54 6.49 19.42 -6.06
C ASN A 54 6.35 20.95 -6.02
N LEU A 55 5.15 21.46 -5.71
CA LEU A 55 4.88 22.89 -5.57
C LEU A 55 5.70 23.53 -4.44
N TYR A 56 5.81 22.86 -3.29
CA TYR A 56 6.61 23.33 -2.17
C TYR A 56 8.08 23.49 -2.55
N PHE A 57 8.66 22.49 -3.23
CA PHE A 57 10.02 22.60 -3.73
C PHE A 57 10.15 23.69 -4.78
N LYS A 58 9.19 23.81 -5.70
CA LYS A 58 9.19 24.83 -6.74
C LYS A 58 9.13 26.25 -6.16
N VAL A 59 8.27 26.51 -5.18
CA VAL A 59 8.21 27.80 -4.47
C VAL A 59 9.51 28.05 -3.71
N LYS A 60 10.05 27.05 -3.01
CA LYS A 60 11.33 27.19 -2.30
C LYS A 60 12.49 27.47 -3.25
N GLU A 61 12.48 26.88 -4.44
CA GLU A 61 13.48 27.09 -5.47
C GLU A 61 13.33 28.47 -6.12
N ASP A 62 12.12 28.89 -6.47
CA ASP A 62 11.83 30.25 -6.97
C ASP A 62 12.29 31.31 -5.97
N ARG A 63 11.93 31.15 -4.70
CA ARG A 63 12.38 32.05 -3.62
C ARG A 63 13.90 32.10 -3.48
N ARG A 64 14.62 31.04 -3.85
CA ARG A 64 16.08 31.02 -3.88
C ARG A 64 16.67 31.64 -5.14
N LYS A 65 15.97 31.57 -6.28
CA LYS A 65 16.35 32.25 -7.52
C LYS A 65 16.13 33.76 -7.42
N GLU A 66 14.99 34.19 -6.88
CA GLU A 66 14.71 35.59 -6.55
C GLU A 66 15.75 36.17 -5.57
N ALA A 67 16.17 35.39 -4.56
CA ALA A 67 17.21 35.81 -3.62
C ALA A 67 18.63 35.82 -4.22
N ARG A 68 18.84 35.13 -5.35
CA ARG A 68 20.09 35.18 -6.13
C ARG A 68 20.09 36.28 -7.19
N GLY A 69 18.99 36.99 -7.39
CA GLY A 69 18.93 38.19 -8.21
C GLY A 69 19.00 37.94 -9.72
N GLU A 70 18.40 36.85 -10.20
CA GLU A 70 18.00 36.70 -11.62
C GLU A 70 16.55 37.14 -11.81
#